data_AF-A0A430F643-F1
#
_entry.id   AF-A0A430F643-F1
#
_cell.length_a   1.000
_cell.length_b   1.000
_cell.length_c   1.000
_cell.angle_alpha   90.00
_cell.angle_beta   90.00
_cell.angle_gamma   90.00
#
_symmetry.space_group_name_H-M   'P 1'
#
loop_
_entity.id
_entity.type
_entity.pdbx_description
1 polymer ?
#
loop_
_entity_poly.entity_id
_entity_poly.type
_entity_poly.pdbx_seq_one_letter_code
_entity_poly.pdbx_strand_id
1 'polypeptide(L)'
;MTDSKQLIVPDDEPLMSHAFVSKIAAQVSLPYRRPKAREIVKRNGDLEVRFICGADCLPYGKYPRLFELWACTMIKTRNECWNPETMTLSIGKSFRDFLELLNVNVGGKSLRTIKPQLESLFKCAYIISYSTKTKSKGANFTVAETYNIDWLRDKPLHEPGTFENWVTLSKGYVQMLEDHPVPIDLKIAARFKSPMSLDVYWWLTKRYYRMHERVSITWRQLYDQFGSDSKEMKKFRQNFKEAVAEVKTAYPQARITCGREYVTLYPSETSVAPVSQVRREEKTAERRRSAEEGHWTGVAGAGRVWTTTDLFDVTAARAHFDGTTPAQECRYCLFDERNRASHGPLDGGVGEAEDVPLFEF
;
A
#
# COMPACT_ATOMS: atom_id res chain seq x y z
N MET A 1 -12.37 -4.74 -17.69
CA MET A 1 -11.73 -5.46 -16.56
C MET A 1 -10.68 -4.55 -15.92
N THR A 2 -10.99 -3.92 -14.78
CA THR A 2 -10.06 -3.05 -14.06
C THR A 2 -9.04 -3.91 -13.30
N ASP A 3 -7.75 -3.67 -13.54
CA ASP A 3 -6.66 -4.42 -12.90
C ASP A 3 -6.75 -4.25 -11.37
N SER A 4 -6.91 -5.36 -10.65
CA SER A 4 -7.11 -5.38 -9.20
C SER A 4 -5.90 -4.86 -8.40
N LYS A 5 -4.81 -4.51 -9.09
CA LYS A 5 -3.60 -3.87 -8.56
C LYS A 5 -3.58 -2.35 -8.69
N GLN A 6 -4.53 -1.74 -9.40
CA GLN A 6 -4.66 -0.28 -9.45
C GLN A 6 -5.17 0.24 -8.10
N LEU A 7 -4.78 1.46 -7.77
CA LEU A 7 -5.33 2.25 -6.66
C LEU A 7 -6.31 3.23 -7.30
N ILE A 8 -7.50 3.40 -6.73
CA ILE A 8 -8.37 4.53 -7.06
C ILE A 8 -7.82 5.67 -6.21
N VAL A 9 -7.21 6.65 -6.86
CA VAL A 9 -6.97 7.96 -6.26
C VAL A 9 -8.32 8.67 -6.32
N PRO A 10 -8.92 9.09 -5.19
CA PRO A 10 -10.16 9.87 -5.24
C PRO A 10 -9.92 11.13 -6.10
N ASP A 11 -10.82 11.40 -7.06
CA ASP A 11 -10.71 12.52 -8.01
C ASP A 11 -10.63 13.90 -7.32
N ASP A 12 -10.98 13.95 -6.04
CA ASP A 12 -11.09 15.09 -5.14
C ASP A 12 -9.89 15.28 -4.20
N GLU A 13 -8.91 14.36 -4.18
CA GLU A 13 -7.66 14.57 -3.45
C GLU A 13 -6.62 15.32 -4.29
N PRO A 14 -5.94 16.35 -3.72
CA PRO A 14 -4.96 17.12 -4.46
C PRO A 14 -3.86 16.23 -5.03
N LEU A 15 -3.38 16.58 -6.23
CA LEU A 15 -2.17 16.02 -6.83
C LEU A 15 -1.09 15.93 -5.73
N MET A 16 -0.64 14.70 -5.40
CA MET A 16 0.28 14.36 -4.29
C MET A 16 -0.33 14.14 -2.90
N SER A 17 -1.54 13.59 -2.78
CA SER A 17 -1.99 13.00 -1.49
C SER A 17 -1.31 11.67 -1.16
N HIS A 18 -0.92 10.93 -2.19
CA HIS A 18 -0.27 9.64 -2.11
C HIS A 18 1.06 9.60 -2.88
N ALA A 19 1.98 8.77 -2.41
CA ALA A 19 3.26 8.47 -3.06
C ALA A 19 3.51 6.97 -3.17
N PHE A 20 4.54 6.61 -3.90
CA PHE A 20 4.96 5.23 -4.13
C PHE A 20 6.39 5.05 -3.65
N VAL A 21 6.65 3.96 -2.94
CA VAL A 21 8.01 3.52 -2.60
C VAL A 21 8.29 2.15 -3.21
N SER A 22 9.55 1.83 -3.52
CA SER A 22 9.87 0.53 -4.09
C SER A 22 9.48 -0.61 -3.16
N LYS A 23 9.14 -1.75 -3.76
CA LYS A 23 8.92 -2.99 -3.00
C LYS A 23 10.13 -3.37 -2.15
N ILE A 24 11.35 -3.08 -2.62
CA ILE A 24 12.60 -3.41 -1.92
C ILE A 24 12.77 -2.58 -0.66
N ALA A 25 12.58 -1.27 -0.72
CA ALA A 25 12.63 -0.40 0.47
C ALA A 25 11.53 -0.74 1.49
N ALA A 26 10.40 -1.30 1.04
CA ALA A 26 9.37 -1.82 1.92
C ALA A 26 9.70 -3.19 2.56
N GLN A 27 10.77 -3.84 2.14
CA GLN A 27 11.19 -5.16 2.65
C GLN A 27 12.48 -5.12 3.48
N VAL A 28 13.40 -4.20 3.17
CA VAL A 28 14.70 -4.04 3.85
C VAL A 28 15.09 -2.56 3.88
N SER A 29 15.86 -2.15 4.89
CA SER A 29 16.25 -0.75 5.05
C SER A 29 17.69 -0.42 4.67
N LEU A 30 17.87 0.83 4.26
CA LEU A 30 19.16 1.51 4.29
C LEU A 30 19.60 1.82 5.74
N PRO A 31 20.88 2.11 6.01
CA PRO A 31 21.33 2.61 7.30
C PRO A 31 20.58 3.88 7.76
N TYR A 32 20.36 3.99 9.07
CA TYR A 32 19.73 5.18 9.68
C TYR A 32 20.74 6.28 10.01
N ARG A 33 22.00 5.89 10.22
CA ARG A 33 23.14 6.77 10.53
C ARG A 33 24.27 6.44 9.56
N ARG A 34 25.21 7.38 9.41
CA ARG A 34 26.39 7.20 8.55
C ARG A 34 27.17 5.94 8.99
N PRO A 35 27.20 4.88 8.17
CA PRO A 35 27.90 3.66 8.53
C PRO A 35 29.40 3.83 8.30
N LYS A 36 30.19 3.01 8.99
CA LYS A 36 31.64 2.87 8.72
C LYS A 36 31.91 1.81 7.65
N ALA A 37 31.05 0.81 7.51
CA ALA A 37 31.22 -0.19 6.46
C ALA A 37 30.96 0.40 5.07
N ARG A 38 31.67 -0.16 4.09
CA ARG A 38 31.48 0.11 2.66
C ARG A 38 30.49 -0.85 2.02
N GLU A 39 30.07 -1.88 2.74
CA GLU A 39 29.09 -2.86 2.29
C GLU A 39 28.19 -3.26 3.47
N ILE A 40 26.90 -3.42 3.21
CA ILE A 40 25.97 -4.06 4.14
C ILE A 40 25.09 -5.05 3.40
N VAL A 41 24.67 -6.09 4.12
CA VAL A 41 23.72 -7.09 3.62
C VAL A 41 22.46 -7.05 4.47
N LYS A 42 21.29 -7.08 3.82
CA LYS A 42 19.96 -7.18 4.43
C LYS A 42 19.26 -8.43 3.95
N ARG A 43 18.46 -9.05 4.82
CA ARG A 43 17.77 -10.30 4.53
C ARG A 43 16.32 -10.26 4.96
N ASN A 44 15.43 -10.83 4.14
CA ASN A 44 14.01 -11.01 4.45
C ASN A 44 13.49 -12.30 3.80
N GLY A 45 13.57 -13.41 4.52
CA GLY A 45 13.30 -14.73 3.94
C GLY A 45 14.31 -15.04 2.84
N ASP A 46 13.81 -15.40 1.65
CA ASP A 46 14.63 -15.73 0.47
C ASP A 46 15.28 -14.50 -0.20
N LEU A 47 14.88 -13.28 0.19
CA LEU A 47 15.46 -12.03 -0.30
C LEU A 47 16.76 -11.70 0.44
N GLU A 48 17.84 -11.48 -0.31
CA GLU A 48 19.06 -10.81 0.13
C GLU A 48 19.29 -9.56 -0.71
N VAL A 49 19.53 -8.42 -0.05
CA VAL A 49 19.94 -7.17 -0.70
C VAL A 49 21.27 -6.74 -0.11
N ARG A 50 22.27 -6.63 -0.98
CA ARG A 50 23.58 -6.09 -0.65
C ARG A 50 23.71 -4.70 -1.24
N PHE A 51 24.07 -3.75 -0.39
CA PHE A 51 24.34 -2.38 -0.79
C PHE A 51 25.85 -2.16 -0.73
N ILE A 52 26.43 -1.70 -1.83
CA ILE A 52 27.88 -1.44 -1.95
C ILE A 52 28.10 0.05 -2.18
N CYS A 53 29.02 0.62 -1.39
CA CYS A 53 29.39 2.02 -1.43
C CYS A 53 30.31 2.33 -2.61
N GLY A 54 29.83 3.13 -3.57
CA GLY A 54 30.67 3.77 -4.59
C GLY A 54 31.15 5.19 -4.22
N ALA A 55 31.02 5.59 -2.95
CA ALA A 55 31.38 6.92 -2.44
C ALA A 55 32.26 6.82 -1.18
N ASP A 56 32.15 7.82 -0.28
CA ASP A 56 32.79 7.82 1.03
C ASP A 56 32.06 6.93 2.05
N CYS A 57 30.73 6.80 1.92
CA CYS A 57 29.90 5.96 2.78
C CYS A 57 28.64 5.49 2.03
N LEU A 58 28.00 4.42 2.52
CA LEU A 58 26.71 3.98 2.00
C LEU A 58 25.64 5.06 2.21
N PRO A 59 24.60 5.13 1.35
CA PRO A 59 23.47 6.02 1.59
C PRO A 59 22.83 5.74 2.95
N TYR A 60 22.47 6.80 3.67
CA TYR A 60 21.94 6.70 5.02
C TYR A 60 20.95 7.82 5.30
N GLY A 61 20.16 7.67 6.37
CA GLY A 61 19.30 8.75 6.87
C GLY A 61 18.04 8.98 6.03
N LYS A 62 17.38 10.12 6.26
CA LYS A 62 16.05 10.40 5.72
C LYS A 62 16.09 10.69 4.21
N TYR A 63 17.07 11.45 3.73
CA TYR A 63 17.03 12.01 2.37
C TYR A 63 17.09 10.99 1.23
N PRO A 64 17.92 9.92 1.27
CA PRO A 64 17.90 8.88 0.23
C PRO A 64 16.55 8.18 0.11
N ARG A 65 15.86 8.01 1.25
CA ARG A 65 14.54 7.41 1.28
C ARG A 65 13.47 8.33 0.68
N LEU A 66 13.54 9.62 0.98
CA LEU A 66 12.62 10.60 0.39
C LEU A 66 12.86 10.73 -1.11
N PHE A 67 14.11 10.67 -1.55
CA PHE A 67 14.44 10.63 -2.98
C PHE A 67 13.84 9.40 -3.64
N GLU A 68 13.98 8.21 -3.04
CA GLU A 68 13.40 6.98 -3.61
C GLU A 68 11.86 7.05 -3.66
N LEU A 69 11.22 7.52 -2.59
CA LEU A 69 9.76 7.76 -2.54
C LEU A 69 9.32 8.73 -3.65
N TRP A 70 10.05 9.84 -3.81
CA TRP A 70 9.78 10.83 -4.86
C TRP A 70 9.99 10.24 -6.26
N ALA A 71 11.16 9.68 -6.55
CA ALA A 71 11.53 9.14 -7.85
C ALA A 71 10.56 8.04 -8.28
N CYS A 72 10.25 7.10 -7.37
CA CYS A 72 9.28 6.04 -7.63
C CYS A 72 7.88 6.62 -7.94
N THR A 73 7.47 7.68 -7.25
CA THR A 73 6.21 8.38 -7.53
C THR A 73 6.22 9.01 -8.92
N MET A 74 7.24 9.81 -9.24
CA MET A 74 7.34 10.52 -10.53
C MET A 74 7.37 9.55 -11.73
N ILE A 75 8.10 8.45 -11.60
CA ILE A 75 8.16 7.38 -12.62
C ILE A 75 6.79 6.72 -12.76
N LYS A 76 6.15 6.37 -11.64
CA LYS A 76 4.86 5.65 -11.65
C LYS A 76 3.72 6.49 -12.20
N THR A 77 3.69 7.79 -11.88
CA THR A 77 2.66 8.73 -12.32
C THR A 77 2.97 9.40 -13.65
N ARG A 78 4.12 9.10 -14.27
CA ARG A 78 4.59 9.71 -15.52
C ARG A 78 4.59 11.23 -15.44
N ASN A 79 5.07 11.75 -14.31
CA ASN A 79 5.16 13.19 -14.08
C ASN A 79 6.09 13.86 -15.11
N GLU A 80 5.83 15.13 -15.42
CA GLU A 80 6.60 15.94 -16.36
C GLU A 80 8.11 16.00 -16.08
N CYS A 81 8.54 15.81 -14.83
CA CYS A 81 9.96 15.79 -14.49
C CYS A 81 10.67 14.46 -14.83
N TRP A 82 9.94 13.44 -15.29
CA TRP A 82 10.48 12.14 -15.69
C TRP A 82 10.51 11.98 -17.21
N ASN A 83 11.71 11.83 -17.78
CA ASN A 83 11.89 11.45 -19.17
C ASN A 83 12.13 9.92 -19.27
N PRO A 84 11.17 9.13 -19.79
CA PRO A 84 11.30 7.68 -19.90
C PRO A 84 12.25 7.21 -21.00
N GLU A 85 12.54 8.03 -22.02
CA GLU A 85 13.44 7.67 -23.12
C GLU A 85 14.90 7.71 -22.66
N THR A 86 15.27 8.73 -21.89
CA THR A 86 16.62 8.91 -21.36
C THR A 86 16.80 8.37 -19.95
N MET A 87 15.72 7.93 -19.31
CA MET A 87 15.68 7.55 -17.88
C MET A 87 16.16 8.65 -16.94
N THR A 88 15.83 9.90 -17.27
CA THR A 88 16.31 11.07 -16.54
C THR A 88 15.20 11.70 -15.71
N LEU A 89 15.50 11.98 -14.44
CA LEU A 89 14.67 12.81 -13.57
C LEU A 89 15.27 14.21 -13.45
N SER A 90 14.42 15.23 -13.67
CA SER A 90 14.72 16.61 -13.30
C SER A 90 14.44 16.82 -11.81
N ILE A 91 15.47 17.20 -11.05
CA ILE A 91 15.42 17.31 -9.59
C ILE A 91 15.02 18.72 -9.13
N GLY A 92 15.32 19.78 -9.90
CA GLY A 92 15.29 21.19 -9.47
C GLY A 92 14.14 21.61 -8.53
N LYS A 93 13.08 22.18 -9.09
CA LYS A 93 11.91 22.65 -8.31
C LYS A 93 11.07 21.48 -7.79
N SER A 94 10.85 20.47 -8.63
CA SER A 94 10.01 19.30 -8.33
C SER A 94 10.40 18.55 -7.06
N PHE A 95 11.69 18.30 -6.83
CA PHE A 95 12.13 17.61 -5.62
C PHE A 95 12.10 18.52 -4.39
N ARG A 96 12.39 19.83 -4.55
CA ARG A 96 12.28 20.80 -3.47
C ARG A 96 10.84 20.92 -2.98
N ASP A 97 9.89 21.08 -3.89
CA ASP A 97 8.46 21.15 -3.59
C ASP A 97 7.99 19.86 -2.88
N PHE A 98 8.50 18.69 -3.30
CA PHE A 98 8.22 17.42 -2.63
C PHE A 98 8.77 17.35 -1.19
N LEU A 99 9.96 17.88 -0.96
CA LEU A 99 10.53 17.95 0.39
C LEU A 99 9.71 18.89 1.29
N GLU A 100 9.27 20.03 0.76
CA GLU A 100 8.40 20.97 1.47
C GLU A 100 7.06 20.35 1.85
N LEU A 101 6.45 19.57 0.96
CA LEU A 101 5.24 18.77 1.23
C LEU A 101 5.41 17.82 2.43
N LEU A 102 6.62 17.31 2.63
CA LEU A 102 6.98 16.43 3.75
C LEU A 102 7.51 17.16 4.98
N ASN A 103 7.25 18.48 5.07
CA ASN A 103 7.71 19.37 6.13
C ASN A 103 9.24 19.38 6.30
N VAL A 104 9.97 19.25 5.19
CA VAL A 104 11.43 19.29 5.16
C VAL A 104 11.88 20.62 4.54
N ASN A 105 12.22 21.57 5.41
CA ASN A 105 12.71 22.88 4.99
C ASN A 105 14.12 22.77 4.38
N VAL A 106 14.27 23.13 3.11
CA VAL A 106 15.54 23.12 2.39
C VAL A 106 16.20 24.50 2.46
N GLY A 107 17.13 24.67 3.40
CA GLY A 107 18.00 25.85 3.51
C GLY A 107 19.50 25.50 3.57
N GLY A 108 20.38 26.49 3.60
CA GLY A 108 21.85 26.29 3.53
C GLY A 108 22.44 25.29 4.55
N LYS A 109 21.91 25.25 5.78
CA LYS A 109 22.32 24.25 6.79
C LYS A 109 21.87 22.82 6.43
N SER A 110 20.69 22.66 5.83
CA SER A 110 20.16 21.36 5.41
C SER A 110 20.93 20.77 4.22
N LEU A 111 21.41 21.63 3.30
CA LEU A 111 22.19 21.21 2.12
C LEU A 111 23.48 20.47 2.50
N ARG A 112 24.14 20.89 3.58
CA ARG A 112 25.32 20.18 4.13
C ARG A 112 25.02 18.74 4.55
N THR A 113 23.76 18.41 4.82
CA THR A 113 23.30 17.07 5.21
C THR A 113 22.69 16.32 4.03
N ILE A 114 21.95 17.00 3.15
CA ILE A 114 21.29 16.43 1.97
C ILE A 114 22.33 15.97 0.94
N LYS A 115 23.25 16.86 0.55
CA LYS A 115 24.24 16.61 -0.49
C LYS A 115 25.01 15.29 -0.30
N PRO A 116 25.72 15.07 0.82
CA PRO A 116 26.50 13.84 0.98
C PRO A 116 25.63 12.57 1.02
N GLN A 117 24.40 12.66 1.51
CA GLN A 117 23.48 11.51 1.52
C GLN A 117 22.99 11.14 0.12
N LEU A 118 22.63 12.14 -0.71
CA LEU A 118 22.18 11.89 -2.08
C LEU A 118 23.33 11.52 -3.01
N GLU A 119 24.51 12.14 -2.88
CA GLU A 119 25.69 11.69 -3.63
C GLU A 119 26.09 10.25 -3.28
N SER A 120 25.97 9.86 -2.00
CA SER A 120 26.18 8.47 -1.57
C SER A 120 25.13 7.54 -2.18
N LEU A 121 23.88 7.99 -2.35
CA LEU A 121 22.83 7.22 -3.00
C LEU A 121 23.12 7.02 -4.49
N PHE A 122 23.40 8.09 -5.23
CA PHE A 122 23.61 8.02 -6.69
C PHE A 122 24.80 7.13 -7.06
N LYS A 123 25.81 7.06 -6.20
CA LYS A 123 26.98 6.18 -6.36
C LYS A 123 26.81 4.79 -5.73
N CYS A 124 25.66 4.47 -5.14
CA CYS A 124 25.44 3.18 -4.49
C CYS A 124 25.15 2.08 -5.53
N ALA A 125 25.69 0.89 -5.32
CA ALA A 125 25.33 -0.31 -6.07
C ALA A 125 24.44 -1.24 -5.25
N TYR A 126 23.41 -1.78 -5.89
CA TYR A 126 22.44 -2.71 -5.36
C TYR A 126 22.71 -4.07 -6.00
N ILE A 127 22.85 -5.09 -5.16
CA ILE A 127 22.93 -6.50 -5.55
C ILE A 127 21.75 -7.18 -4.87
N ILE A 128 20.72 -7.49 -5.65
CA ILE A 128 19.48 -8.08 -5.17
C ILE A 128 19.44 -9.53 -5.61
N SER A 129 19.18 -10.44 -4.67
CA SER A 129 18.98 -11.85 -4.99
C SER A 129 17.79 -12.43 -4.22
N TYR A 130 17.08 -13.31 -4.90
CA TYR A 130 16.09 -14.22 -4.35
C TYR A 130 16.65 -15.63 -4.53
N SER A 131 16.97 -16.30 -3.43
CA SER A 131 17.53 -17.65 -3.48
C SER A 131 16.72 -18.60 -2.61
N THR A 132 16.23 -19.67 -3.23
CA THR A 132 15.65 -20.83 -2.54
C THR A 132 16.64 -21.99 -2.62
N LYS A 133 16.27 -23.17 -2.10
CA LYS A 133 17.10 -24.39 -2.21
C LYS A 133 17.37 -24.82 -3.66
N THR A 134 16.52 -24.43 -4.62
CA THR A 134 16.54 -24.97 -6.00
C THR A 134 16.66 -23.90 -7.07
N LYS A 135 16.50 -22.62 -6.73
CA LYS A 135 16.51 -21.52 -7.71
C LYS A 135 17.14 -20.28 -7.11
N SER A 136 17.98 -19.62 -7.92
CA SER A 136 18.48 -18.28 -7.65
C SER A 136 18.07 -17.36 -8.79
N LYS A 137 17.59 -16.18 -8.44
CA LYS A 137 17.32 -15.07 -9.36
C LYS A 137 17.91 -13.81 -8.75
N GLY A 138 18.49 -12.94 -9.56
CA GLY A 138 19.03 -11.68 -9.05
C GLY A 138 19.11 -10.59 -10.10
N ALA A 139 19.41 -9.39 -9.62
CA ALA A 139 19.66 -8.19 -10.43
C ALA A 139 20.70 -7.33 -9.72
N ASN A 140 21.65 -6.80 -10.49
CA ASN A 140 22.74 -5.98 -10.00
C ASN A 140 22.79 -4.68 -10.80
N PHE A 141 22.86 -3.53 -10.14
CA PHE A 141 22.87 -2.22 -10.78
C PHE A 141 23.36 -1.13 -9.84
N THR A 142 23.82 0.01 -10.38
CA THR A 142 23.99 1.25 -9.62
C THR A 142 22.68 2.01 -9.56
N VAL A 143 22.55 2.98 -8.64
CA VAL A 143 21.34 3.83 -8.61
C VAL A 143 21.29 4.77 -9.81
N ALA A 144 22.37 5.53 -10.03
CA ALA A 144 22.49 6.45 -11.16
C ALA A 144 23.60 5.99 -12.12
N GLU A 145 23.44 6.33 -13.40
CA GLU A 145 24.48 6.22 -14.42
C GLU A 145 25.26 7.52 -14.52
N THR A 146 24.55 8.64 -14.57
CA THR A 146 25.10 10.00 -14.58
C THR A 146 24.20 10.93 -13.79
N TYR A 147 24.76 12.01 -13.25
CA TYR A 147 23.97 13.04 -12.56
C TYR A 147 24.71 14.38 -12.63
N ASN A 148 23.96 15.47 -12.71
CA ASN A 148 24.48 16.84 -12.64
C ASN A 148 23.64 17.62 -11.64
N ILE A 149 24.24 18.04 -10.53
CA ILE A 149 23.53 18.79 -9.49
C ILE A 149 24.40 19.95 -9.00
N ASP A 150 23.93 21.17 -9.24
CA ASP A 150 24.45 22.38 -8.61
C ASP A 150 23.73 22.63 -7.29
N TRP A 151 24.41 22.28 -6.20
CA TRP A 151 23.90 22.45 -4.83
C TRP A 151 23.99 23.89 -4.31
N LEU A 152 24.70 24.79 -4.99
CA LEU A 152 25.01 26.15 -4.50
C LEU A 152 24.22 27.24 -5.22
N ARG A 153 23.55 26.92 -6.33
CA ARG A 153 22.71 27.88 -7.06
C ARG A 153 21.38 28.12 -6.35
N ASP A 154 21.16 29.38 -5.98
CA ASP A 154 19.96 29.85 -5.26
C ASP A 154 18.92 30.50 -6.20
N LYS A 155 19.20 30.59 -7.51
CA LYS A 155 18.32 31.23 -8.50
C LYS A 155 17.98 30.26 -9.64
N PRO A 156 16.70 30.09 -10.01
CA PRO A 156 16.35 29.43 -11.25
C PRO A 156 16.80 30.29 -12.42
N LEU A 157 17.53 29.73 -13.38
CA LEU A 157 17.72 30.36 -14.68
C LEU A 157 16.38 30.31 -15.43
N HIS A 158 15.91 31.47 -15.85
CA HIS A 158 14.69 31.66 -16.64
C HIS A 158 14.89 31.25 -18.11
N GLU A 159 15.51 30.09 -18.38
CA GLU A 159 15.49 29.50 -19.70
C GLU A 159 14.60 28.25 -19.71
N PRO A 160 13.44 28.30 -20.39
CA PRO A 160 12.61 27.13 -20.61
C PRO A 160 13.41 26.07 -21.39
N GLY A 161 13.60 24.88 -20.81
CA GLY A 161 14.14 23.71 -21.53
C GLY A 161 15.53 23.22 -21.10
N THR A 162 16.27 23.97 -20.27
CA THR A 162 17.56 23.52 -19.70
C THR A 162 17.34 22.92 -18.31
N PHE A 163 17.29 21.59 -18.23
CA PHE A 163 17.34 20.91 -16.94
C PHE A 163 18.74 21.09 -16.34
N GLU A 164 18.92 22.02 -15.41
CA GLU A 164 20.23 22.24 -14.79
C GLU A 164 20.58 21.16 -13.76
N ASN A 165 19.57 20.67 -13.04
CA ASN A 165 19.71 19.66 -11.99
C ASN A 165 18.98 18.38 -12.40
N TRP A 166 19.73 17.34 -12.72
CA TRP A 166 19.17 16.08 -13.21
C TRP A 166 19.97 14.86 -12.75
N VAL A 167 19.30 13.71 -12.78
CA VAL A 167 19.90 12.39 -12.58
C VAL A 167 19.36 11.42 -13.62
N THR A 168 20.27 10.75 -14.33
CA THR A 168 19.94 9.61 -15.18
C THR A 168 20.08 8.35 -14.34
N LEU A 169 18.94 7.72 -14.06
CA LEU A 169 18.85 6.50 -13.28
C LEU A 169 19.27 5.30 -14.13
N SER A 170 19.87 4.30 -13.50
CA SER A 170 20.16 3.07 -14.23
C SER A 170 18.87 2.32 -14.58
N LYS A 171 18.90 1.61 -15.71
CA LYS A 171 17.77 0.75 -16.12
C LYS A 171 17.34 -0.23 -15.03
N GLY A 172 18.30 -0.84 -14.33
CA GLY A 172 18.02 -1.78 -13.24
C GLY A 172 17.31 -1.12 -12.06
N TYR A 173 17.70 0.11 -11.71
CA TYR A 173 17.07 0.87 -10.64
C TYR A 173 15.63 1.29 -11.01
N VAL A 174 15.41 1.76 -12.24
CA VAL A 174 14.05 2.10 -12.75
C VAL A 174 13.14 0.88 -12.72
N GLN A 175 13.61 -0.27 -13.21
CA GLN A 175 12.84 -1.52 -13.18
C GLN A 175 12.49 -1.96 -11.75
N MET A 176 13.40 -1.74 -10.79
CA MET A 176 13.13 -2.02 -9.37
C MET A 176 12.03 -1.10 -8.81
N LEU A 177 12.04 0.19 -9.17
CA LEU A 177 11.01 1.15 -8.73
C LEU A 177 9.64 0.84 -9.34
N GLU A 178 9.60 0.37 -10.59
CA GLU A 178 8.35 -0.01 -11.26
C GLU A 178 7.80 -1.38 -10.79
N ASP A 179 8.62 -2.26 -10.21
CA ASP A 179 8.20 -3.60 -9.74
C ASP A 179 7.30 -3.53 -8.50
N HIS A 180 5.99 -3.48 -8.74
CA HIS A 180 4.93 -3.57 -7.72
C HIS A 180 5.17 -2.60 -6.53
N PRO A 181 5.28 -1.28 -6.79
CA PRO A 181 5.54 -0.30 -5.75
C PRO A 181 4.43 -0.27 -4.69
N VAL A 182 4.79 0.20 -3.50
CA VAL A 182 3.91 0.24 -2.33
C VAL A 182 3.35 1.67 -2.20
N PRO A 183 2.02 1.83 -2.14
CA PRO A 183 1.41 3.14 -1.95
C PRO A 183 1.52 3.61 -0.51
N ILE A 184 1.73 4.91 -0.34
CA ILE A 184 2.04 5.60 0.92
C ILE A 184 1.21 6.86 1.00
N ASP A 185 0.57 7.09 2.15
CA ASP A 185 -0.11 8.36 2.44
C ASP A 185 0.96 9.41 2.82
N LEU A 186 1.04 10.48 2.03
CA LEU A 186 2.05 11.53 2.24
C LEU A 186 1.76 12.36 3.49
N LYS A 187 0.50 12.53 3.91
CA LYS A 187 0.12 13.22 5.15
C LYS A 187 0.64 12.45 6.37
N ILE A 188 0.60 11.13 6.33
CA ILE A 188 1.18 10.26 7.37
C ILE A 188 2.71 10.32 7.32
N ALA A 189 3.32 10.15 6.14
CA ALA A 189 4.76 10.17 5.97
C ALA A 189 5.40 11.50 6.43
N ALA A 190 4.73 12.63 6.21
CA ALA A 190 5.17 13.97 6.60
C ALA A 190 5.29 14.16 8.12
N ARG A 191 4.63 13.31 8.93
CA ARG A 191 4.73 13.35 10.41
C ARG A 191 6.06 12.82 10.92
N PHE A 192 6.75 11.97 10.14
CA PHE A 192 7.92 11.26 10.59
C PHE A 192 9.22 12.04 10.35
N LYS A 193 9.96 12.29 11.43
CA LYS A 193 11.35 12.81 11.35
C LYS A 193 12.37 11.67 11.31
N SER A 194 12.05 10.56 11.95
CA SER A 194 12.91 9.38 12.02
C SER A 194 12.89 8.59 10.70
N PRO A 195 14.05 8.27 10.11
CA PRO A 195 14.10 7.38 8.95
C PRO A 195 13.62 5.96 9.28
N MET A 196 13.73 5.52 10.54
CA MET A 196 13.21 4.21 10.95
C MET A 196 11.69 4.19 10.99
N SER A 197 11.05 5.29 11.38
CA SER A 197 9.58 5.38 11.42
C SER A 197 9.00 5.36 10.01
N LEU A 198 9.65 6.02 9.05
CA LEU A 198 9.34 5.86 7.63
C LEU A 198 9.46 4.40 7.17
N ASP A 199 10.57 3.73 7.51
CA ASP A 199 10.80 2.35 7.11
C ASP A 199 9.77 1.38 7.70
N VAL A 200 9.45 1.54 8.99
CA VAL A 200 8.41 0.74 9.66
C VAL A 200 7.05 1.00 9.04
N TYR A 201 6.73 2.25 8.71
CA TYR A 201 5.45 2.62 8.13
C TYR A 201 5.19 1.90 6.81
N TRP A 202 6.07 2.03 5.81
CA TRP A 202 5.84 1.36 4.52
C TRP A 202 6.03 -0.15 4.58
N TRP A 203 6.82 -0.66 5.53
CA TRP A 203 6.92 -2.10 5.76
C TRP A 203 5.61 -2.68 6.27
N LEU A 204 4.96 -1.99 7.22
CA LEU A 204 3.63 -2.37 7.70
C LEU A 204 2.60 -2.29 6.57
N THR A 205 2.59 -1.20 5.80
CA THR A 205 1.68 -1.06 4.64
C THR A 205 1.83 -2.23 3.66
N LYS A 206 3.08 -2.63 3.34
CA LYS A 206 3.33 -3.79 2.48
C LYS A 206 2.90 -5.11 3.10
N ARG A 207 3.19 -5.32 4.39
CA ARG A 207 2.85 -6.56 5.11
C ARG A 207 1.34 -6.75 5.18
N TYR A 208 0.60 -5.71 5.57
CA TYR A 208 -0.85 -5.79 5.74
C TYR A 208 -1.60 -6.04 4.43
N TYR A 209 -1.07 -5.60 3.28
CA TYR A 209 -1.68 -5.83 1.97
C TYR A 209 -1.95 -7.32 1.65
N ARG A 210 -1.17 -8.26 2.20
CA ARG A 210 -1.36 -9.72 1.99
C ARG A 210 -1.49 -10.52 3.27
N MET A 211 -1.85 -9.87 4.37
CA MET A 211 -1.87 -10.50 5.68
C MET A 211 -3.26 -11.02 6.03
N HIS A 212 -3.41 -12.33 6.08
CA HIS A 212 -4.66 -13.00 6.47
C HIS A 212 -4.60 -13.63 7.86
N GLU A 213 -3.39 -13.90 8.37
CA GLU A 213 -3.15 -14.57 9.64
C GLU A 213 -2.12 -13.84 10.47
N ARG A 214 -2.05 -14.11 11.78
CA ARG A 214 -1.04 -13.54 12.66
C ARG A 214 0.37 -13.99 12.24
N VAL A 215 1.35 -13.09 12.34
CA VAL A 215 2.74 -13.41 12.04
C VAL A 215 3.63 -12.96 13.20
N SER A 216 4.43 -13.87 13.74
CA SER A 216 5.44 -13.57 14.76
C SER A 216 6.84 -13.54 14.13
N ILE A 217 7.52 -12.41 14.26
CA ILE A 217 8.84 -12.18 13.66
C ILE A 217 9.85 -12.04 14.80
N THR A 218 10.91 -12.83 14.76
CA THR A 218 11.98 -12.72 15.77
C THR A 218 12.68 -11.37 15.66
N TRP A 219 13.22 -10.88 16.77
CA TRP A 219 14.06 -9.69 16.75
C TRP A 219 15.31 -9.85 15.86
N ARG A 220 15.82 -11.08 15.71
CA ARG A 220 16.93 -11.40 14.80
C ARG A 220 16.53 -11.15 13.34
N GLN A 221 15.40 -11.71 12.90
CA GLN A 221 14.90 -11.51 11.53
C GLN A 221 14.58 -10.04 11.24
N LEU A 222 14.05 -9.29 12.22
CA LEU A 222 13.86 -7.85 12.07
C LEU A 222 15.19 -7.11 12.00
N TYR A 223 16.19 -7.50 12.78
CA TYR A 223 17.52 -6.91 12.70
C TYR A 223 18.18 -7.20 11.35
N ASP A 224 17.96 -8.37 10.76
CA ASP A 224 18.50 -8.67 9.43
C ASP A 224 17.79 -7.84 8.32
N GLN A 225 16.53 -7.41 8.54
CA GLN A 225 15.79 -6.49 7.66
C GLN A 225 16.17 -5.01 7.86
N PHE A 226 16.24 -4.58 9.13
CA PHE A 226 16.25 -3.17 9.52
C PHE A 226 17.51 -2.74 10.27
N GLY A 227 18.23 -3.67 10.87
CA GLY A 227 19.39 -3.39 11.71
C GLY A 227 20.47 -2.65 10.91
N SER A 228 21.29 -1.87 11.59
CA SER A 228 22.50 -1.26 11.00
C SER A 228 23.74 -1.93 11.61
N ASP A 229 24.94 -1.57 11.14
CA ASP A 229 26.21 -2.16 11.62
C ASP A 229 26.46 -2.15 13.14
N SER A 230 25.68 -1.39 13.91
CA SER A 230 25.75 -1.47 15.37
C SER A 230 25.33 -2.88 15.82
N LYS A 231 26.29 -3.68 16.32
CA LYS A 231 26.07 -5.04 16.89
C LYS A 231 25.13 -5.06 18.11
N GLU A 232 24.62 -3.92 18.56
CA GLU A 232 23.79 -3.77 19.75
C GLU A 232 22.30 -4.04 19.48
N MET A 233 21.91 -5.31 19.60
CA MET A 233 20.50 -5.74 19.53
C MET A 233 19.60 -4.95 20.50
N LYS A 234 20.08 -4.64 21.71
CA LYS A 234 19.32 -3.86 22.71
C LYS A 234 18.90 -2.50 22.18
N LYS A 235 19.85 -1.76 21.57
CA LYS A 235 19.61 -0.44 20.99
C LYS A 235 18.71 -0.50 19.76
N PHE A 236 18.86 -1.54 18.94
CA PHE A 236 17.94 -1.79 17.83
C PHE A 236 16.50 -1.99 18.31
N ARG A 237 16.28 -2.87 19.31
CA ARG A 237 14.95 -3.12 19.89
C ARG A 237 14.34 -1.83 20.46
N GLN A 238 15.14 -1.00 21.11
CA GLN A 238 14.70 0.29 21.64
C GLN A 238 14.22 1.22 20.51
N ASN A 239 15.09 1.52 19.55
CA ASN A 239 14.77 2.42 18.45
C ASN A 239 13.56 1.92 17.63
N PHE A 240 13.46 0.60 17.40
CA PHE A 240 12.34 0.01 16.67
C PHE A 240 11.03 0.17 17.43
N LYS A 241 11.04 0.00 18.76
CA LYS A 241 9.85 0.25 19.59
C LYS A 241 9.42 1.72 19.57
N GLU A 242 10.37 2.64 19.62
CA GLU A 242 10.11 4.08 19.49
C GLU A 242 9.49 4.41 18.12
N ALA A 243 10.05 3.85 17.04
CA ALA A 243 9.50 4.00 15.70
C ALA A 243 8.08 3.41 15.57
N VAL A 244 7.83 2.22 16.14
CA VAL A 244 6.50 1.62 16.17
C VAL A 244 5.51 2.48 16.94
N ALA A 245 5.91 3.09 18.05
CA ALA A 245 5.05 3.99 18.81
C ALA A 245 4.66 5.23 17.98
N GLU A 246 5.64 5.87 17.32
CA GLU A 246 5.39 7.01 16.42
C GLU A 246 4.46 6.62 15.26
N VAL A 247 4.70 5.47 14.63
CA VAL A 247 3.85 4.96 13.53
C VAL A 247 2.44 4.68 14.02
N LYS A 248 2.24 4.08 15.21
CA LYS A 248 0.90 3.84 15.75
C LYS A 248 0.13 5.12 16.04
N THR A 249 0.82 6.22 16.37
CA THR A 249 0.16 7.53 16.54
C THR A 249 -0.33 8.09 15.21
N ALA A 250 0.41 7.89 14.12
CA ALA A 250 0.06 8.41 12.79
C ALA A 250 -0.81 7.46 11.95
N TYR A 251 -0.75 6.16 12.22
CA TYR A 251 -1.45 5.07 11.53
C TYR A 251 -2.09 4.13 12.58
N PRO A 252 -3.18 4.56 13.25
CA PRO A 252 -3.74 3.89 14.43
C PRO A 252 -4.25 2.48 14.20
N GLN A 253 -4.69 2.18 12.98
CA GLN A 253 -5.13 0.84 12.58
C GLN A 253 -3.95 -0.15 12.47
N ALA A 254 -2.68 0.27 12.54
CA ALA A 254 -1.55 -0.65 12.55
C ALA A 254 -1.57 -1.59 13.78
N ARG A 255 -1.93 -2.86 13.56
CA ARG A 255 -1.96 -3.90 14.62
C ARG A 255 -0.62 -4.63 14.76
N ILE A 256 0.30 -3.97 15.46
CA ILE A 256 1.63 -4.46 15.80
C ILE A 256 1.85 -4.48 17.32
N THR A 257 2.52 -5.53 17.82
CA THR A 257 2.90 -5.69 19.23
C THR A 257 4.38 -6.08 19.35
N CYS A 258 5.15 -5.28 20.07
CA CYS A 258 6.58 -5.53 20.32
C CYS A 258 6.80 -6.28 21.63
N GLY A 259 6.78 -7.61 21.58
CA GLY A 259 7.03 -8.49 22.73
C GLY A 259 8.51 -8.64 23.11
N ARG A 260 8.78 -9.54 24.06
CA ARG A 260 10.14 -9.84 24.55
C ARG A 260 10.98 -10.55 23.49
N GLU A 261 10.44 -11.62 22.90
CA GLU A 261 11.15 -12.45 21.91
C GLU A 261 10.75 -12.15 20.46
N TYR A 262 9.50 -11.75 20.26
CA TYR A 262 8.91 -11.53 18.94
C TYR A 262 8.28 -10.16 18.83
N VAL A 263 8.26 -9.64 17.61
CA VAL A 263 7.31 -8.62 17.17
C VAL A 263 6.19 -9.34 16.41
N THR A 264 4.96 -9.20 16.90
CA THR A 264 3.79 -9.86 16.34
C THR A 264 2.96 -8.86 15.57
N LEU A 265 2.61 -9.22 14.34
CA LEU A 265 1.67 -8.52 13.50
C LEU A 265 0.33 -9.28 13.53
N TYR A 266 -0.77 -8.55 13.47
CA TYR A 266 -2.12 -9.10 13.29
C TYR A 266 -2.73 -8.53 11.99
N PRO A 267 -3.63 -9.26 11.32
CA PRO A 267 -4.33 -8.75 10.15
C PRO A 267 -4.95 -7.38 10.44
N SER A 268 -4.68 -6.42 9.55
CA SER A 268 -5.20 -5.06 9.63
C SER A 268 -5.31 -4.43 8.24
N GLU A 269 -6.05 -3.33 8.15
CA GLU A 269 -6.24 -2.55 6.94
C GLU A 269 -4.95 -1.82 6.55
N THR A 270 -4.66 -1.70 5.26
CA THR A 270 -3.52 -0.93 4.77
C THR A 270 -3.74 0.57 4.96
N SER A 271 -2.65 1.34 5.09
CA SER A 271 -2.73 2.80 5.23
C SER A 271 -3.33 3.49 4.01
N VAL A 272 -3.15 2.90 2.83
CA VAL A 272 -3.78 3.32 1.58
C VAL A 272 -4.58 2.13 1.11
N ALA A 273 -5.90 2.28 0.95
CA ALA A 273 -6.77 1.18 0.59
C ALA A 273 -6.56 0.80 -0.89
N PRO A 274 -6.21 -0.46 -1.21
CA PRO A 274 -6.23 -0.92 -2.60
C PRO A 274 -7.68 -0.99 -3.11
N VAL A 275 -7.87 -0.89 -4.43
CA VAL A 275 -9.19 -1.00 -5.06
C VAL A 275 -9.92 -2.27 -4.66
N SER A 276 -9.20 -3.37 -4.49
CA SER A 276 -9.78 -4.63 -4.01
C SER A 276 -10.36 -4.53 -2.61
N GLN A 277 -9.75 -3.74 -1.72
CA GLN A 277 -10.24 -3.55 -0.35
C GLN A 277 -11.47 -2.65 -0.35
N VAL A 278 -11.40 -1.50 -1.05
CA VAL A 278 -12.54 -0.57 -1.20
C VAL A 278 -13.76 -1.32 -1.77
N ARG A 279 -13.58 -2.06 -2.87
CA ARG A 279 -14.68 -2.86 -3.46
C ARG A 279 -15.22 -3.93 -2.53
N ARG A 280 -14.37 -4.54 -1.69
CA ARG A 280 -14.82 -5.56 -0.72
C ARG A 280 -15.65 -4.91 0.40
N GLU A 281 -15.24 -3.75 0.87
CA GLU A 281 -15.96 -2.96 1.86
C GLU A 281 -17.29 -2.46 1.28
N GLU A 282 -17.30 -1.91 0.07
CA GLU A 282 -18.52 -1.53 -0.65
C GLU A 282 -19.48 -2.70 -0.79
N LYS A 283 -19.02 -3.86 -1.27
CA LYS A 283 -19.85 -5.08 -1.35
C LYS A 283 -20.37 -5.53 0.00
N THR A 284 -19.58 -5.37 1.07
CA THR A 284 -20.01 -5.73 2.43
C THR A 284 -21.04 -4.74 2.95
N ALA A 285 -20.86 -3.45 2.69
CA ALA A 285 -21.78 -2.39 3.07
C ALA A 285 -23.09 -2.45 2.26
N GLU A 286 -23.02 -2.80 0.98
CA GLU A 286 -24.17 -3.09 0.13
C GLU A 286 -24.93 -4.30 0.64
N ARG A 287 -24.26 -5.42 0.93
CA ARG A 287 -24.90 -6.58 1.56
C ARG A 287 -25.56 -6.24 2.90
N ARG A 288 -24.91 -5.43 3.74
CA ARG A 288 -25.51 -4.97 5.01
C ARG A 288 -26.72 -4.08 4.78
N ARG A 289 -26.65 -3.13 3.85
CA ARG A 289 -27.79 -2.29 3.47
C ARG A 289 -28.94 -3.10 2.89
N SER A 290 -28.68 -4.03 1.98
CA SER A 290 -29.70 -4.94 1.45
C SER A 290 -30.31 -5.85 2.53
N ALA A 291 -29.51 -6.27 3.51
CA ALA A 291 -30.00 -7.02 4.67
C ALA A 291 -30.79 -6.15 5.67
N GLU A 292 -30.57 -4.83 5.70
CA GLU A 292 -31.33 -3.89 6.54
C GLU A 292 -32.61 -3.39 5.84
N GLU A 293 -32.54 -3.11 4.54
CA GLU A 293 -33.66 -2.58 3.73
C GLU A 293 -34.65 -3.66 3.32
N GLY A 294 -34.22 -4.93 3.21
CA GLY A 294 -35.03 -6.05 2.74
C GLY A 294 -35.17 -6.13 1.21
N HIS A 295 -35.57 -7.29 0.70
CA HIS A 295 -35.74 -7.52 -0.74
C HIS A 295 -36.84 -8.54 -1.04
N TRP A 296 -37.38 -8.48 -2.26
CA TRP A 296 -38.30 -9.49 -2.79
C TRP A 296 -37.52 -10.70 -3.33
N THR A 297 -37.68 -11.86 -2.69
CA THR A 297 -37.08 -13.13 -3.10
C THR A 297 -38.11 -13.99 -3.82
N GLY A 298 -37.78 -14.41 -5.04
CA GLY A 298 -38.66 -15.25 -5.86
C GLY A 298 -38.53 -16.74 -5.52
N VAL A 299 -39.65 -17.44 -5.56
CA VAL A 299 -39.75 -18.90 -5.57
C VAL A 299 -40.25 -19.31 -6.94
N ALA A 300 -39.43 -20.07 -7.66
CA ALA A 300 -39.76 -20.56 -9.00
C ALA A 300 -41.12 -21.27 -9.00
N GLY A 301 -42.03 -20.80 -9.85
CA GLY A 301 -43.38 -21.35 -10.03
C GLY A 301 -44.40 -21.02 -8.93
N ALA A 302 -44.09 -20.13 -7.97
CA ALA A 302 -45.02 -19.79 -6.89
C ALA A 302 -45.24 -18.28 -6.72
N GLY A 303 -44.19 -17.45 -6.68
CA GLY A 303 -44.32 -16.01 -6.44
C GLY A 303 -43.08 -15.38 -5.83
N ARG A 304 -43.23 -14.20 -5.21
CA ARG A 304 -42.14 -13.51 -4.47
C ARG A 304 -42.57 -13.15 -3.06
N VAL A 305 -41.68 -13.34 -2.08
CA VAL A 305 -41.87 -12.91 -0.68
C VAL A 305 -40.82 -11.88 -0.30
N TRP A 306 -41.22 -10.89 0.48
CA TRP A 306 -40.35 -9.91 1.08
C TRP A 306 -39.62 -10.50 2.29
N THR A 307 -38.30 -10.37 2.33
CA THR A 307 -37.50 -10.80 3.47
C THR A 307 -36.26 -9.93 3.62
N THR A 308 -35.73 -9.86 4.83
CA THR A 308 -34.43 -9.24 5.11
C THR A 308 -33.36 -10.28 5.49
N THR A 309 -33.73 -11.56 5.54
CA THR A 309 -32.83 -12.62 6.04
C THR A 309 -32.19 -13.38 4.88
N ASP A 310 -30.88 -13.54 4.92
CA ASP A 310 -30.13 -14.38 3.97
C ASP A 310 -30.46 -15.90 4.13
N LEU A 311 -31.09 -16.29 5.25
CA LEU A 311 -31.57 -17.65 5.53
C LEU A 311 -32.98 -17.86 4.98
N PHE A 312 -33.09 -17.83 3.66
CA PHE A 312 -34.35 -18.04 2.95
C PHE A 312 -34.80 -19.51 3.02
N ASP A 313 -35.98 -19.78 3.57
CA ASP A 313 -36.58 -21.11 3.65
C ASP A 313 -37.60 -21.30 2.52
N VAL A 314 -37.18 -21.99 1.47
CA VAL A 314 -38.01 -22.26 0.28
C VAL A 314 -39.28 -23.02 0.64
N THR A 315 -39.24 -23.92 1.63
CA THR A 315 -40.39 -24.73 2.04
C THR A 315 -41.42 -23.86 2.76
N ALA A 316 -40.97 -23.02 3.68
CA ALA A 316 -41.84 -22.06 4.36
C ALA A 316 -42.40 -21.01 3.37
N ALA A 317 -41.63 -20.62 2.35
CA ALA A 317 -42.09 -19.69 1.33
C ALA A 317 -43.15 -20.31 0.42
N ARG A 318 -43.02 -21.61 0.09
CA ARG A 318 -44.08 -22.35 -0.63
C ARG A 318 -45.35 -22.46 0.21
N ALA A 319 -45.22 -22.81 1.48
CA ALA A 319 -46.35 -22.86 2.42
C ALA A 319 -47.07 -21.50 2.59
N HIS A 320 -46.32 -20.39 2.40
CA HIS A 320 -46.87 -19.04 2.36
C HIS A 320 -47.73 -18.79 1.11
N PHE A 321 -47.30 -19.25 -0.08
CA PHE A 321 -48.04 -19.05 -1.33
C PHE A 321 -49.20 -20.01 -1.54
N ASP A 322 -49.10 -21.26 -1.08
CA ASP A 322 -50.19 -22.24 -1.20
C ASP A 322 -51.22 -22.13 -0.06
N GLY A 323 -50.95 -21.31 0.95
CA GLY A 323 -51.83 -21.07 2.09
C GLY A 323 -51.92 -22.25 3.07
N THR A 324 -51.00 -23.22 2.98
CA THR A 324 -50.96 -24.40 3.87
C THR A 324 -50.79 -23.99 5.33
N THR A 325 -50.10 -22.87 5.58
CA THR A 325 -50.00 -22.27 6.92
C THR A 325 -50.88 -21.03 7.00
N PRO A 326 -51.80 -20.90 7.97
CA PRO A 326 -52.60 -19.69 8.15
C PRO A 326 -51.73 -18.44 8.25
N ALA A 327 -52.22 -17.30 7.74
CA ALA A 327 -51.46 -16.04 7.70
C ALA A 327 -50.91 -15.60 9.08
N GLN A 328 -51.61 -15.95 10.16
CA GLN A 328 -51.24 -15.65 11.54
C GLN A 328 -50.08 -16.50 12.07
N GLU A 329 -49.81 -17.65 11.45
CA GLU A 329 -48.73 -18.57 11.80
C GLU A 329 -47.64 -18.60 10.71
N CYS A 330 -47.89 -17.94 9.57
CA CYS A 330 -46.97 -17.86 8.45
C CYS A 330 -45.75 -17.01 8.82
N ARG A 331 -44.58 -17.65 8.75
CA ARG A 331 -43.27 -17.03 9.02
C ARG A 331 -43.06 -15.73 8.25
N TYR A 332 -43.46 -15.65 6.99
CA TYR A 332 -43.23 -14.46 6.16
C TYR A 332 -44.25 -13.35 6.43
N CYS A 333 -45.53 -13.68 6.66
CA CYS A 333 -46.57 -12.71 7.04
C CYS A 333 -46.38 -12.10 8.43
N LEU A 334 -45.81 -12.88 9.35
CA LEU A 334 -45.42 -12.41 10.68
C LEU A 334 -44.18 -11.51 10.61
N PHE A 335 -43.30 -11.78 9.65
CA PHE A 335 -42.04 -11.06 9.49
C PHE A 335 -42.22 -9.66 8.88
N ASP A 336 -43.05 -9.53 7.85
CA ASP A 336 -43.31 -8.23 7.20
C ASP A 336 -44.76 -8.16 6.67
N GLU A 337 -45.44 -7.04 6.89
CA GLU A 337 -46.83 -6.87 6.48
C GLU A 337 -47.02 -6.90 4.96
N ARG A 338 -46.00 -6.53 4.19
CA ARG A 338 -46.02 -6.58 2.71
C ARG A 338 -46.27 -8.00 2.19
N ASN A 339 -45.90 -9.02 2.96
CA ASN A 339 -46.12 -10.41 2.57
C ASN A 339 -47.59 -10.82 2.61
N ARG A 340 -48.40 -10.20 3.48
CA ARG A 340 -49.82 -10.58 3.66
C ARG A 340 -50.64 -10.43 2.39
N ALA A 341 -50.29 -9.48 1.52
CA ALA A 341 -50.95 -9.26 0.24
C ALA A 341 -50.76 -10.41 -0.77
N SER A 342 -49.74 -11.26 -0.55
CA SER A 342 -49.37 -12.38 -1.42
C SER A 342 -49.55 -13.75 -0.75
N HIS A 343 -50.30 -13.79 0.36
CA HIS A 343 -50.46 -15.00 1.16
C HIS A 343 -51.67 -15.83 0.72
N GLY A 344 -51.46 -17.13 0.53
CA GLY A 344 -52.46 -18.03 -0.03
C GLY A 344 -52.53 -17.99 -1.56
N PRO A 345 -53.22 -18.97 -2.17
CA PRO A 345 -53.29 -19.09 -3.62
C PRO A 345 -53.93 -17.83 -4.21
N LEU A 346 -53.32 -17.26 -5.25
CA LEU A 346 -53.90 -16.14 -5.99
C LEU A 346 -55.27 -16.60 -6.52
N ASP A 347 -56.34 -16.04 -5.96
CA ASP A 347 -57.70 -16.36 -6.39
C ASP A 347 -57.89 -15.99 -7.87
N GLY A 348 -57.91 -17.03 -8.71
CA GLY A 348 -58.55 -17.02 -10.02
C GLY A 348 -57.87 -16.19 -11.12
N GLY A 349 -56.93 -16.81 -11.84
CA GLY A 349 -56.56 -16.35 -13.18
C GLY A 349 -55.24 -16.97 -13.62
N VAL A 350 -55.28 -17.72 -14.73
CA VAL A 350 -54.09 -18.09 -15.49
C VAL A 350 -53.47 -16.78 -16.02
N GLY A 351 -52.63 -16.14 -15.21
CA GLY A 351 -51.75 -15.07 -15.63
C GLY A 351 -50.56 -15.69 -16.32
N GLU A 352 -50.34 -15.32 -17.59
CA GLU A 352 -49.26 -15.78 -18.44
C GLU A 352 -47.92 -15.86 -17.68
N ALA A 353 -47.24 -16.99 -17.82
CA ALA A 353 -45.85 -17.09 -17.43
C ALA A 353 -45.06 -16.07 -18.26
N GLU A 354 -44.65 -14.96 -17.66
CA GLU A 354 -43.54 -14.19 -18.22
C GLU A 354 -42.32 -15.11 -18.22
N ASP A 355 -41.94 -15.54 -19.42
CA ASP A 355 -40.67 -16.21 -19.71
C ASP A 355 -39.53 -15.32 -19.23
N VAL A 356 -38.94 -15.67 -18.09
CA VAL A 356 -37.68 -15.09 -17.65
C VAL A 356 -36.55 -15.85 -18.37
N PRO A 357 -35.78 -15.21 -19.27
CA PRO A 357 -34.72 -15.90 -19.97
C PRO A 357 -33.64 -16.37 -18.98
N LEU A 358 -33.18 -17.60 -19.17
CA LEU A 358 -32.26 -18.31 -18.28
C LEU A 358 -30.81 -17.79 -18.28
N PHE A 359 -30.49 -16.70 -18.99
CA PHE A 359 -29.15 -16.10 -19.03
C PHE A 359 -29.23 -14.59 -19.33
N GLU A 360 -28.65 -13.76 -18.45
CA GLU A 360 -28.24 -12.38 -18.78
C GLU A 360 -26.82 -12.40 -19.35
N PHE A 361 -26.59 -11.71 -20.47
CA PHE A 361 -25.27 -11.48 -21.09
C PHE A 361 -24.53 -10.31 -20.43
#